data_AF-A0A4Y1QUB9-F1
#
_entry.id   AF-A0A4Y1QUB9-F1
#
_cell.length_a   1.000
_cell.length_b   1.000
_cell.length_c   1.000
_cell.angle_alpha   90.00
_cell.angle_beta   90.00
_cell.angle_gamma   90.00
#
_symmetry.space_group_name_H-M   'P 1'
#
loop_
_entity.id
_entity.type
_entity.pdbx_description
1 polymer ?
#
loop_
_entity_poly.entity_id
_entity_poly.type
_entity_poly.pdbx_seq_one_letter_code
_entity_poly.pdbx_strand_id
1 'polypeptide(L)'
;MENKASTILCLALLFIVFSSSASAFDITKLLEKQSEFSNFNTYLKETKLGEQINSRSTITVLAVGNGAISSLAGKSQDVVKKILSAHVILDYYDEQKLTKLAKSSKVTTLTTMFQSSGQAQNQQGFINTGIINEGELAFGSAAKGSKLNAKLVKSVVSQPFNISVLQVSELIDIPDIAASSPAGSPKSSPSPSKAPSSSSDDEAPSASPKSSKSKAPTSSDETTSSSPPVPDEAGSSTAPAPAPAPSAASRVEMAVGAGVMIGLASLLVA
;
A
#
# COMPACT_ATOMS: atom_id res chain seq x y z
N MET A 1 -39.11 -14.42 -36.81
CA MET A 1 -37.97 -13.49 -36.90
C MET A 1 -37.46 -12.99 -35.54
N GLU A 2 -38.28 -13.07 -34.49
CA GLU A 2 -38.15 -12.49 -33.16
C GLU A 2 -36.84 -12.85 -32.45
N ASN A 3 -36.30 -14.04 -32.71
CA ASN A 3 -35.06 -14.56 -32.13
C ASN A 3 -33.91 -13.55 -32.29
N LYS A 4 -33.75 -12.99 -33.50
CA LYS A 4 -32.65 -12.08 -33.84
C LYS A 4 -32.75 -10.75 -33.09
N ALA A 5 -33.97 -10.21 -32.95
CA ALA A 5 -34.21 -8.98 -32.20
C ALA A 5 -33.86 -9.16 -30.72
N SER A 6 -34.24 -10.30 -30.12
CA SER A 6 -33.89 -10.65 -28.74
C SER A 6 -32.36 -10.78 -28.54
N THR A 7 -31.64 -11.45 -29.45
CA THR A 7 -30.17 -11.55 -29.36
C THR A 7 -29.49 -10.18 -29.46
N ILE A 8 -29.95 -9.31 -30.36
CA ILE A 8 -29.41 -7.94 -30.52
C ILE A 8 -29.69 -7.09 -29.27
N LEU A 9 -30.88 -7.20 -28.68
CA LEU A 9 -31.24 -6.48 -27.45
C LEU A 9 -30.36 -6.91 -26.26
N CYS A 10 -30.14 -8.22 -26.08
CA CYS A 10 -29.24 -8.74 -25.04
C CYS A 10 -27.78 -8.31 -25.26
N LEU A 11 -27.30 -8.27 -26.51
CA LEU A 11 -25.94 -7.85 -26.82
C LEU A 11 -25.73 -6.34 -26.60
N ALA A 12 -26.74 -5.52 -26.89
CA ALA A 12 -26.75 -4.09 -26.59
C ALA A 12 -26.76 -3.82 -25.07
N LEU A 13 -27.57 -4.57 -24.31
CA LEU A 13 -27.58 -4.50 -22.85
C LEU A 13 -26.23 -4.88 -22.24
N LEU A 14 -25.56 -5.92 -22.75
CA LEU A 14 -24.19 -6.27 -22.33
C LEU A 14 -23.18 -5.13 -22.61
N PHE A 15 -23.27 -4.46 -23.76
CA PHE A 15 -22.42 -3.31 -24.09
C PHE A 15 -22.64 -2.11 -23.16
N ILE A 16 -23.90 -1.85 -22.76
CA ILE A 16 -24.24 -0.78 -21.81
C ILE A 16 -23.72 -1.12 -20.41
N VAL A 17 -23.84 -2.37 -19.95
CA VAL A 17 -23.31 -2.81 -18.65
C VAL A 17 -21.77 -2.78 -18.61
N PHE A 18 -21.09 -3.01 -19.74
CA PHE A 18 -19.63 -2.89 -19.81
C PHE A 18 -19.12 -1.44 -19.99
N SER A 19 -20.02 -0.48 -20.19
CA SER A 19 -19.69 0.95 -20.29
C SER A 19 -19.41 1.55 -18.90
N SER A 20 -18.33 1.07 -18.26
CA SER A 20 -17.78 1.69 -17.06
C SER A 20 -17.49 3.17 -17.33
N SER A 21 -18.17 4.07 -16.63
CA SER A 21 -17.89 5.50 -16.68
C SER A 21 -16.45 5.76 -16.21
N ALA A 22 -15.54 5.90 -17.16
CA ALA A 22 -14.16 6.24 -16.89
C ALA A 22 -14.09 7.71 -16.43
N SER A 23 -14.18 7.92 -15.12
CA SER A 23 -13.98 9.21 -14.45
C SER A 23 -12.54 9.69 -14.65
N ALA A 24 -12.24 10.22 -15.82
CA ALA A 24 -10.91 10.68 -16.21
C ALA A 24 -10.52 11.95 -15.43
N PHE A 25 -9.96 11.76 -14.24
CA PHE A 25 -9.18 12.80 -13.56
C PHE A 25 -7.78 12.89 -14.17
N ASP A 26 -7.16 14.07 -14.04
CA ASP A 26 -5.74 14.25 -14.34
C ASP A 26 -5.06 14.91 -13.14
N ILE A 27 -4.23 14.16 -12.42
CA ILE A 27 -3.50 14.66 -11.24
C ILE A 27 -2.66 15.89 -11.57
N THR A 28 -2.10 15.98 -12.78
CA THR A 28 -1.27 17.10 -13.19
C THR A 28 -2.09 18.37 -13.41
N LYS A 29 -3.33 18.25 -13.91
CA LYS A 29 -4.30 19.35 -14.08
C LYS A 29 -4.98 19.77 -12.77
N LEU A 30 -5.11 18.84 -11.83
CA LEU A 30 -5.58 19.15 -10.48
C LEU A 30 -4.51 19.93 -9.69
N LEU A 31 -3.25 19.52 -9.78
CA LEU A 31 -2.13 20.18 -9.10
C LEU A 31 -1.66 21.47 -9.81
N GLU A 32 -1.87 21.64 -11.11
CA GLU A 32 -1.58 22.89 -11.84
C GLU A 32 -2.34 24.11 -11.30
N LYS A 33 -3.44 23.88 -10.57
CA LYS A 33 -4.23 24.93 -9.91
C LYS A 33 -3.68 25.33 -8.53
N GLN A 34 -2.66 24.65 -8.03
CA GLN A 34 -2.18 24.73 -6.65
C GLN A 34 -0.66 24.98 -6.62
N SER A 35 -0.26 26.25 -6.58
CA SER A 35 1.15 26.67 -6.69
C SER A 35 2.07 26.05 -5.61
N GLU A 36 1.52 25.74 -4.43
CA GLU A 36 2.21 25.07 -3.32
C GLU A 36 2.72 23.64 -3.64
N PHE A 37 2.23 23.01 -4.72
CA PHE A 37 2.63 21.67 -5.20
C PHE A 37 3.35 21.68 -6.55
N SER A 38 3.76 22.84 -7.05
CA SER A 38 4.44 22.98 -8.36
C SER A 38 5.60 21.99 -8.54
N ASN A 39 6.46 21.85 -7.53
CA ASN A 39 7.62 20.95 -7.58
C ASN A 39 7.21 19.46 -7.61
N PHE A 40 6.17 19.09 -6.85
CA PHE A 40 5.59 17.73 -6.85
C PHE A 40 5.00 17.39 -8.22
N ASN A 41 4.30 18.32 -8.84
CA ASN A 41 3.73 18.17 -10.17
C ASN A 41 4.81 18.05 -11.26
N THR A 42 5.91 18.82 -11.17
CA THR A 42 7.09 18.67 -12.04
C THR A 42 7.68 17.26 -11.95
N TYR A 43 7.98 16.76 -10.74
CA TYR A 43 8.51 15.41 -10.60
C TYR A 43 7.53 14.31 -11.06
N LEU A 44 6.20 14.48 -10.88
CA LEU A 44 5.21 13.54 -11.44
C LEU A 44 5.27 13.46 -12.98
N LYS A 45 5.56 14.57 -13.65
CA LYS A 45 5.71 14.65 -15.11
C LYS A 45 7.04 14.03 -15.56
N GLU A 46 8.15 14.41 -14.95
CA GLU A 46 9.50 13.91 -15.26
C GLU A 46 9.63 12.39 -15.04
N THR A 47 9.15 11.89 -13.90
CA THR A 47 9.17 10.46 -13.56
C THR A 47 8.16 9.62 -14.36
N LYS A 48 7.31 10.26 -15.18
CA LYS A 48 6.15 9.64 -15.86
C LYS A 48 5.13 9.01 -14.90
N LEU A 49 5.20 9.30 -13.60
CA LEU A 49 4.28 8.73 -12.61
C LEU A 49 2.86 9.32 -12.73
N GLY A 50 2.73 10.59 -13.15
CA GLY A 50 1.42 11.22 -13.39
C GLY A 50 0.55 10.46 -14.40
N GLU A 51 1.15 9.95 -15.48
CA GLU A 51 0.47 9.12 -16.48
C GLU A 51 -0.03 7.79 -15.88
N GLN A 52 0.74 7.20 -14.96
CA GLN A 52 0.39 5.94 -14.28
C GLN A 52 -0.62 6.14 -13.12
N ILE A 53 -0.74 7.36 -12.60
CA ILE A 53 -1.80 7.76 -11.65
C ILE A 53 -3.12 7.95 -12.42
N ASN A 54 -3.08 8.64 -13.56
CA ASN A 54 -4.25 8.91 -14.39
C ASN A 54 -4.82 7.65 -15.06
N SER A 55 -4.03 6.56 -15.18
CA SER A 55 -4.49 5.26 -15.68
C SER A 55 -5.18 4.38 -14.61
N ARG A 56 -5.71 4.97 -13.53
CA ARG A 56 -6.37 4.27 -12.41
C ARG A 56 -7.77 4.82 -12.21
N SER A 57 -8.77 3.94 -12.04
CA SER A 57 -10.16 4.35 -11.79
C SER A 57 -10.38 4.99 -10.42
N THR A 58 -9.50 4.67 -9.47
CA THR A 58 -9.60 4.95 -8.04
C THR A 58 -8.18 5.12 -7.50
N ILE A 59 -7.89 6.19 -6.76
CA ILE A 59 -6.55 6.48 -6.21
C ILE A 59 -6.60 7.49 -5.04
N THR A 60 -5.55 7.51 -4.21
CA THR A 60 -5.26 8.63 -3.28
C THR A 60 -3.82 9.08 -3.41
N VAL A 61 -3.58 10.39 -3.55
CA VAL A 61 -2.26 11.00 -3.70
C VAL A 61 -1.92 11.83 -2.47
N LEU A 62 -0.85 11.46 -1.77
CA LEU A 62 -0.26 12.23 -0.66
C LEU A 62 0.69 13.28 -1.25
N ALA A 63 0.15 14.47 -1.53
CA ALA A 63 0.87 15.58 -2.14
C ALA A 63 1.78 16.26 -1.11
N VAL A 64 3.05 16.46 -1.47
CA VAL A 64 4.06 17.10 -0.60
C VAL A 64 4.33 18.51 -1.10
N GLY A 65 4.26 19.50 -0.19
CA GLY A 65 4.49 20.90 -0.52
C GLY A 65 5.93 21.20 -0.97
N ASN A 66 6.10 22.28 -1.75
CA ASN A 66 7.38 22.69 -2.36
C ASN A 66 8.58 22.75 -1.39
N GLY A 67 8.35 23.05 -0.10
CA GLY A 67 9.38 23.05 0.94
C GLY A 67 9.97 21.65 1.19
N ALA A 68 9.18 20.75 1.79
CA ALA A 68 9.67 19.42 2.19
C ALA A 68 10.16 18.56 1.01
N ILE A 69 9.55 18.72 -0.18
CA ILE A 69 9.95 17.98 -1.38
C ILE A 69 11.32 18.41 -1.94
N SER A 70 11.87 19.55 -1.52
CA SER A 70 13.21 20.00 -1.94
C SER A 70 14.33 19.01 -1.57
N SER A 71 14.08 18.13 -0.59
CA SER A 71 14.95 17.00 -0.23
C SER A 71 15.02 15.86 -1.27
N LEU A 72 14.34 16.00 -2.42
CA LEU A 72 14.52 15.16 -3.61
C LEU A 72 15.55 15.72 -4.61
N ALA A 73 15.99 16.98 -4.45
CA ALA A 73 16.99 17.59 -5.32
C ALA A 73 18.29 16.77 -5.33
N GLY A 74 18.87 16.56 -6.51
CA GLY A 74 20.08 15.76 -6.71
C GLY A 74 19.91 14.23 -6.63
N LYS A 75 18.72 13.71 -6.30
CA LYS A 75 18.44 12.26 -6.38
C LYS A 75 18.17 11.83 -7.82
N SER A 76 18.56 10.60 -8.16
CA SER A 76 18.25 9.99 -9.47
C SER A 76 16.74 9.88 -9.69
N GLN A 77 16.29 10.10 -10.94
CA GLN A 77 14.88 10.06 -11.33
C GLN A 77 14.18 8.74 -10.95
N ASP A 78 14.89 7.61 -10.96
CA ASP A 78 14.38 6.31 -10.49
C ASP A 78 14.08 6.33 -8.98
N VAL A 79 14.98 6.86 -8.16
CA VAL A 79 14.78 7.00 -6.70
C VAL A 79 13.65 7.99 -6.40
N VAL A 80 13.57 9.10 -7.13
CA VAL A 80 12.45 10.06 -7.06
C VAL A 80 11.13 9.36 -7.40
N LYS A 81 11.10 8.58 -8.49
CA LYS A 81 9.91 7.82 -8.90
C LYS A 81 9.45 6.82 -7.84
N LYS A 82 10.37 6.06 -7.25
CA LYS A 82 10.07 5.10 -6.17
C LYS A 82 9.43 5.81 -4.97
N ILE A 83 10.07 6.86 -4.47
CA ILE A 83 9.57 7.65 -3.32
C ILE A 83 8.16 8.19 -3.62
N LEU A 84 7.95 8.81 -4.78
CA LEU A 84 6.64 9.35 -5.15
C LEU A 84 5.60 8.25 -5.36
N SER A 85 5.97 7.08 -5.89
CA SER A 85 5.03 5.95 -6.04
C SER A 85 4.58 5.35 -4.70
N ALA A 86 5.33 5.56 -3.62
CA ALA A 86 4.92 5.23 -2.26
C ALA A 86 4.04 6.31 -1.60
N HIS A 87 3.99 7.52 -2.17
CA HIS A 87 3.03 8.57 -1.78
C HIS A 87 1.67 8.41 -2.48
N VAL A 88 1.50 7.41 -3.34
CA VAL A 88 0.23 7.13 -4.02
C VAL A 88 -0.35 5.82 -3.51
N ILE A 89 -1.50 5.88 -2.85
CA ILE A 89 -2.26 4.73 -2.33
C ILE A 89 -3.21 4.24 -3.43
N LEU A 90 -3.35 2.91 -3.58
CA LEU A 90 -4.13 2.29 -4.66
C LEU A 90 -5.66 2.47 -4.54
N ASP A 91 -6.16 2.81 -3.36
CA ASP A 91 -7.57 2.96 -3.02
C ASP A 91 -7.95 4.42 -2.73
N TYR A 92 -9.24 4.74 -2.84
CA TYR A 92 -9.78 6.07 -2.54
C TYR A 92 -10.05 6.24 -1.04
N TYR A 93 -9.32 7.20 -0.46
CA TYR A 93 -9.36 7.57 0.95
C TYR A 93 -9.37 9.09 1.07
N ASP A 94 -10.53 9.64 1.43
CA ASP A 94 -10.62 11.01 1.95
C ASP A 94 -10.19 11.08 3.43
N GLU A 95 -9.93 12.31 3.88
CA GLU A 95 -9.62 12.65 5.27
C GLU A 95 -10.61 12.04 6.28
N GLN A 96 -11.89 11.99 5.95
CA GLN A 96 -12.93 11.44 6.82
C GLN A 96 -12.85 9.91 6.92
N LYS A 97 -12.58 9.20 5.82
CA LYS A 97 -12.32 7.75 5.80
C LYS A 97 -11.06 7.40 6.60
N LEU A 98 -9.96 8.11 6.40
CA LEU A 98 -8.71 7.85 7.11
C LEU A 98 -8.84 8.12 8.61
N THR A 99 -9.47 9.24 8.98
CA THR A 99 -9.76 9.57 10.39
C THR A 99 -10.65 8.51 11.05
N LYS A 100 -11.61 7.91 10.33
CA LYS A 100 -12.42 6.80 10.83
C LYS A 100 -11.60 5.52 10.99
N LEU A 101 -10.81 5.14 9.99
CA LEU A 101 -9.92 3.96 10.06
C LEU A 101 -8.92 4.05 11.22
N ALA A 102 -8.25 5.20 11.37
CA ALA A 102 -7.28 5.46 12.42
C ALA A 102 -7.89 5.58 13.84
N LYS A 103 -9.20 5.82 13.95
CA LYS A 103 -9.96 5.76 15.22
C LYS A 103 -10.44 4.34 15.56
N SER A 104 -10.80 3.55 14.56
CA SER A 104 -11.16 2.13 14.74
C SER A 104 -9.94 1.23 15.01
N SER A 105 -8.80 1.55 14.38
CA SER A 105 -7.56 0.76 14.44
C SER A 105 -6.36 1.67 14.68
N LYS A 106 -5.60 1.41 15.75
CA LYS A 106 -4.45 2.23 16.20
C LYS A 106 -3.45 2.53 15.07
N VAL A 107 -3.24 1.57 14.16
CA VAL A 107 -2.52 1.73 12.89
C VAL A 107 -3.25 0.90 11.83
N THR A 108 -3.37 1.43 10.62
CA THR A 108 -3.88 0.73 9.43
C THR A 108 -2.82 0.74 8.33
N THR A 109 -2.58 -0.40 7.69
CA THR A 109 -1.62 -0.54 6.57
C THR A 109 -2.34 -0.39 5.23
N LEU A 110 -1.78 0.42 4.33
CA LEU A 110 -2.33 0.76 3.01
C LEU A 110 -1.34 0.39 1.90
N THR A 111 -1.84 -0.15 0.79
CA THR A 111 -1.03 -0.57 -0.37
C THR A 111 -0.77 0.59 -1.33
N THR A 112 0.47 0.79 -1.74
CA THR A 112 0.86 1.91 -2.63
C THR A 112 1.12 1.48 -4.07
N MET A 113 1.25 2.45 -4.97
CA MET A 113 1.73 2.20 -6.33
C MET A 113 3.14 1.61 -6.36
N PHE A 114 3.99 1.90 -5.35
CA PHE A 114 5.32 1.29 -5.25
C PHE A 114 5.24 -0.23 -5.08
N GLN A 115 4.27 -0.75 -4.32
CA GLN A 115 3.99 -2.19 -4.28
C GLN A 115 3.54 -2.70 -5.65
N SER A 116 2.64 -1.97 -6.33
CA SER A 116 2.11 -2.38 -7.64
C SER A 116 3.14 -2.38 -8.78
N SER A 117 4.31 -1.76 -8.58
CA SER A 117 5.40 -1.73 -9.56
C SER A 117 6.27 -3.01 -9.58
N GLY A 118 6.18 -3.86 -8.55
CA GLY A 118 7.08 -5.01 -8.38
C GLY A 118 8.53 -4.66 -8.03
N GLN A 119 8.84 -3.37 -7.81
CA GLN A 119 10.18 -2.91 -7.38
C GLN A 119 10.35 -2.85 -5.85
N ALA A 120 9.26 -2.77 -5.10
CA ALA A 120 9.28 -2.73 -3.65
C ALA A 120 9.78 -4.06 -3.06
N GLN A 121 10.70 -3.98 -2.09
CA GLN A 121 11.19 -5.13 -1.34
C GLN A 121 10.58 -5.14 0.07
N ASN A 122 10.34 -6.33 0.63
CA ASN A 122 9.74 -6.51 1.96
C ASN A 122 8.41 -5.72 2.12
N GLN A 123 8.37 -4.74 3.03
CA GLN A 123 7.20 -3.88 3.27
C GLN A 123 7.37 -2.43 2.74
N GLN A 124 8.39 -2.16 1.92
CA GLN A 124 8.63 -0.80 1.40
C GLN A 124 7.47 -0.23 0.57
N GLY A 125 6.70 -1.10 -0.11
CA GLY A 125 5.55 -0.71 -0.93
C GLY A 125 4.26 -0.46 -0.13
N PHE A 126 4.30 -0.57 1.18
CA PHE A 126 3.16 -0.33 2.05
C PHE A 126 3.45 0.86 2.98
N ILE A 127 2.41 1.66 3.23
CA ILE A 127 2.47 2.73 4.23
C ILE A 127 1.50 2.43 5.36
N ASN A 128 1.88 2.80 6.57
CA ASN A 128 1.02 2.80 7.73
C ASN A 128 0.39 4.19 7.88
N THR A 129 -0.87 4.23 8.29
CA THR A 129 -1.55 5.44 8.75
C THR A 129 -2.12 5.22 10.16
N GLY A 130 -2.18 6.25 10.97
CA GLY A 130 -2.70 6.16 12.35
C GLY A 130 -2.79 7.53 13.00
N ILE A 131 -3.39 7.57 14.19
CA ILE A 131 -3.39 8.78 15.02
C ILE A 131 -2.08 8.88 15.79
N ILE A 132 -1.47 10.07 15.78
CA ILE A 132 -0.36 10.47 16.64
C ILE A 132 -0.73 11.72 17.44
N ASN A 133 0.00 11.97 18.53
CA ASN A 133 -0.16 13.15 19.39
C ASN A 133 -1.64 13.35 19.81
N GLU A 134 -2.10 14.59 19.85
CA GLU A 134 -3.43 15.01 20.33
C GLU A 134 -4.56 14.79 19.30
N GLY A 135 -4.47 13.76 18.46
CA GLY A 135 -5.51 13.42 17.47
C GLY A 135 -5.13 13.64 16.01
N GLU A 136 -3.87 13.97 15.71
CA GLU A 136 -3.39 14.20 14.34
C GLU A 136 -3.31 12.89 13.55
N LEU A 137 -3.82 12.87 12.32
CA LEU A 137 -3.58 11.76 11.40
C LEU A 137 -2.16 11.88 10.82
N ALA A 138 -1.39 10.79 10.82
CA ALA A 138 -0.08 10.72 10.16
C ALA A 138 0.13 9.45 9.35
N PHE A 139 1.16 9.48 8.51
CA PHE A 139 1.58 8.44 7.58
C PHE A 139 3.08 8.14 7.76
N GLY A 140 3.49 6.92 7.42
CA GLY A 140 4.88 6.47 7.47
C GLY A 140 5.06 5.16 6.72
N SER A 141 6.29 4.71 6.45
CA SER A 141 6.49 3.38 5.85
C SER A 141 6.03 2.26 6.80
N ALA A 142 5.53 1.16 6.24
CA ALA A 142 5.28 -0.08 6.99
C ALA A 142 6.53 -0.93 7.20
N ALA A 143 7.70 -0.48 6.73
CA ALA A 143 8.97 -1.15 6.97
C ALA A 143 9.32 -1.26 8.48
N LYS A 144 10.07 -2.31 8.83
CA LYS A 144 10.36 -2.67 10.23
C LYS A 144 11.18 -1.56 10.91
N GLY A 145 10.59 -0.93 11.93
CA GLY A 145 11.23 0.13 12.73
C GLY A 145 10.90 1.56 12.29
N SER A 146 10.25 1.75 11.14
CA SER A 146 9.81 3.06 10.65
C SER A 146 8.83 3.76 11.61
N LYS A 147 8.63 5.07 11.39
CA LYS A 147 7.76 5.95 12.19
C LYS A 147 6.70 6.59 11.29
N LEU A 148 5.60 7.06 11.89
CA LEU A 148 4.66 7.94 11.21
C LEU A 148 5.24 9.38 11.28
N ASN A 149 5.90 9.84 10.22
CA ASN A 149 6.56 11.16 10.17
C ASN A 149 5.74 12.20 9.39
N ALA A 150 5.08 11.79 8.30
CA ALA A 150 4.33 12.69 7.44
C ALA A 150 2.91 12.91 7.99
N LYS A 151 2.63 14.08 8.58
CA LYS A 151 1.29 14.43 9.09
C LYS A 151 0.35 14.81 7.95
N LEU A 152 -0.95 14.52 8.08
CA LEU A 152 -1.98 15.13 7.23
C LEU A 152 -2.11 16.62 7.58
N VAL A 153 -2.14 17.48 6.56
CA VAL A 153 -2.29 18.94 6.72
C VAL A 153 -3.70 19.38 6.31
N LYS A 154 -4.16 18.99 5.11
CA LYS A 154 -5.52 19.25 4.60
C LYS A 154 -5.86 18.37 3.41
N SER A 155 -7.15 18.09 3.19
CA SER A 155 -7.66 17.74 1.86
C SER A 155 -7.47 18.90 0.87
N VAL A 156 -6.89 18.62 -0.31
CA VAL A 156 -6.62 19.61 -1.38
C VAL A 156 -7.65 19.48 -2.50
N VAL A 157 -7.95 18.25 -2.91
CA VAL A 157 -8.98 17.90 -3.88
C VAL A 157 -9.64 16.60 -3.44
N SER A 158 -10.96 16.52 -3.52
CA SER A 158 -11.70 15.27 -3.36
C SER A 158 -12.73 15.13 -4.47
N GLN A 159 -12.58 14.09 -5.29
CA GLN A 159 -13.56 13.62 -6.25
C GLN A 159 -13.99 12.22 -5.79
N PRO A 160 -15.15 12.09 -5.10
CA PRO A 160 -15.56 10.86 -4.44
C PRO A 160 -15.46 9.62 -5.34
N PHE A 161 -15.01 8.52 -4.77
CA PHE A 161 -14.78 7.21 -5.43
C PHE A 161 -13.65 7.18 -6.48
N ASN A 162 -13.14 8.32 -6.95
CA ASN A 162 -12.14 8.38 -8.03
C ASN A 162 -10.78 8.90 -7.58
N ILE A 163 -10.66 10.15 -7.10
CA ILE A 163 -9.38 10.66 -6.61
C ILE A 163 -9.51 11.52 -5.36
N SER A 164 -8.64 11.23 -4.39
CA SER A 164 -8.38 12.06 -3.22
C SER A 164 -6.95 12.60 -3.33
N VAL A 165 -6.75 13.90 -3.15
CA VAL A 165 -5.43 14.55 -3.08
C VAL A 165 -5.32 15.19 -1.71
N LEU A 166 -4.46 14.62 -0.87
CA LEU A 166 -4.28 15.01 0.52
C LEU A 166 -2.89 15.62 0.69
N GLN A 167 -2.78 16.78 1.32
CA GLN A 167 -1.51 17.39 1.64
C GLN A 167 -0.89 16.72 2.86
N VAL A 168 0.37 16.33 2.75
CA VAL A 168 1.17 15.88 3.90
C VAL A 168 2.33 16.83 4.19
N SER A 169 2.77 16.88 5.46
CA SER A 169 3.80 17.80 5.93
C SER A 169 5.19 17.51 5.38
N GLU A 170 5.50 16.22 5.16
CA GLU A 170 6.83 15.72 4.82
C GLU A 170 6.74 14.58 3.81
N LEU A 171 7.88 14.19 3.24
CA LEU A 171 8.00 12.91 2.56
C LEU A 171 7.99 11.77 3.58
N ILE A 172 7.27 10.70 3.26
CA ILE A 172 7.35 9.43 4.00
C ILE A 172 8.76 8.86 3.87
N ASP A 173 9.43 8.62 5.01
CA ASP A 173 10.72 7.95 5.05
C ASP A 173 10.57 6.44 4.82
N ILE A 174 11.36 5.89 3.89
CA ILE A 174 11.30 4.50 3.44
C ILE A 174 12.72 3.95 3.42
N PRO A 175 13.09 3.06 4.37
CA PRO A 175 14.44 2.55 4.47
C PRO A 175 14.82 1.73 3.24
N ASP A 176 16.04 1.96 2.76
CA ASP A 176 16.68 1.27 1.64
C ASP A 176 15.95 1.34 0.28
N ILE A 177 15.17 2.41 0.05
CA ILE A 177 14.46 2.64 -1.21
C ILE A 177 15.38 2.82 -2.44
N ALA A 178 16.66 3.09 -2.22
CA ALA A 178 17.66 3.19 -3.28
C ALA A 178 18.00 1.80 -3.86
N ALA A 179 18.23 0.79 -3.00
CA ALA A 179 18.58 -0.57 -3.42
C ALA A 179 17.39 -1.38 -3.95
N SER A 180 16.14 -0.95 -3.69
CA SER A 180 14.93 -1.53 -4.25
C SER A 180 15.03 -1.63 -5.78
N SER A 181 14.94 -2.84 -6.31
CA SER A 181 15.00 -3.13 -7.74
C SER A 181 13.87 -4.08 -8.10
N PRO A 182 13.43 -4.17 -9.38
CA PRO A 182 12.47 -5.19 -9.78
C PRO A 182 12.91 -6.56 -9.26
N ALA A 183 12.03 -7.28 -8.57
CA ALA A 183 12.34 -8.64 -8.11
C ALA A 183 12.70 -9.48 -9.34
N GLY A 184 13.95 -9.93 -9.40
CA GLY A 184 14.54 -10.47 -10.63
C GLY A 184 13.75 -11.66 -11.18
N SER A 185 13.69 -11.76 -12.51
CA SER A 185 13.13 -12.90 -13.23
C SER A 185 13.59 -14.22 -12.59
N PRO A 186 12.72 -15.25 -12.49
CA PRO A 186 13.07 -16.51 -11.84
C PRO A 186 14.37 -17.04 -12.45
N LYS A 187 15.37 -17.32 -11.59
CA LYS A 187 16.71 -17.75 -12.03
C LYS A 187 16.57 -18.88 -13.06
N SER A 188 17.07 -18.64 -14.26
CA SER A 188 17.14 -19.65 -15.31
C SER A 188 17.86 -20.87 -14.77
N SER A 189 17.14 -21.97 -14.57
CA SER A 189 17.75 -23.27 -14.26
C SER A 189 18.79 -23.57 -15.34
N PRO A 190 19.98 -24.08 -14.99
CA PRO A 190 21.00 -24.41 -15.98
C PRO A 190 20.49 -25.54 -16.88
N SER A 191 20.15 -25.19 -18.13
CA SER A 191 19.81 -26.17 -19.16
C SER A 191 20.99 -27.13 -19.37
N PRO A 192 20.74 -28.44 -19.57
CA PRO A 192 21.81 -29.43 -19.66
C PRO A 192 22.73 -29.18 -20.85
N SER A 193 24.03 -29.41 -20.66
CA SER A 193 25.07 -29.12 -21.64
C SER A 193 24.84 -29.84 -22.97
N LYS A 194 24.92 -29.08 -24.06
CA LYS A 194 24.87 -29.58 -25.43
C LYS A 194 26.13 -30.40 -25.74
N ALA A 195 25.97 -31.61 -26.24
CA ALA A 195 27.08 -32.52 -26.52
C ALA A 195 27.94 -32.07 -27.73
N PRO A 196 29.26 -32.29 -27.70
CA PRO A 196 30.10 -32.32 -28.89
C PRO A 196 30.03 -33.68 -29.59
N SER A 197 30.35 -33.74 -30.89
CA SER A 197 30.24 -34.95 -31.72
C SER A 197 31.40 -35.08 -32.72
N SER A 198 32.03 -36.27 -32.77
CA SER A 198 33.05 -36.74 -33.76
C SER A 198 34.33 -35.90 -33.91
N SER A 199 35.54 -36.46 -33.99
CA SER A 199 36.05 -37.85 -33.88
C SER A 199 37.50 -37.79 -33.30
N SER A 200 38.41 -38.79 -33.34
CA SER A 200 38.49 -40.06 -34.07
C SER A 200 39.37 -41.10 -33.35
N ASP A 201 39.47 -42.24 -34.02
CA ASP A 201 40.36 -43.42 -33.92
C ASP A 201 41.75 -43.21 -33.28
N ASP A 202 42.11 -44.08 -32.31
CA ASP A 202 43.13 -45.13 -32.55
C ASP A 202 43.08 -46.29 -31.50
N GLU A 203 43.66 -47.44 -31.85
CA GLU A 203 44.07 -48.66 -31.13
C GLU A 203 43.39 -49.12 -29.79
N ALA A 204 43.16 -50.44 -29.66
CA ALA A 204 42.71 -51.16 -28.45
C ALA A 204 43.79 -52.23 -28.03
N PRO A 205 43.68 -53.07 -26.96
CA PRO A 205 42.52 -53.32 -26.09
C PRO A 205 42.84 -53.58 -24.58
N SER A 206 41.81 -54.05 -23.86
CA SER A 206 41.88 -54.95 -22.68
C SER A 206 42.06 -54.36 -21.27
N ALA A 207 40.94 -54.23 -20.55
CA ALA A 207 40.63 -55.10 -19.40
C ALA A 207 39.13 -55.00 -18.99
N SER A 208 38.57 -56.08 -18.46
CA SER A 208 37.24 -56.16 -17.81
C SER A 208 37.43 -56.70 -16.36
N PRO A 209 36.40 -56.94 -15.51
CA PRO A 209 34.95 -56.66 -15.61
C PRO A 209 34.25 -56.12 -14.32
N LYS A 210 33.07 -55.48 -14.50
CA LYS A 210 31.82 -55.55 -13.68
C LYS A 210 31.80 -55.35 -12.13
N SER A 211 30.61 -54.91 -11.67
CA SER A 211 30.00 -55.11 -10.31
C SER A 211 30.39 -54.08 -9.23
N SER A 212 29.51 -53.66 -8.30
CA SER A 212 28.04 -53.82 -8.19
C SER A 212 27.42 -52.95 -7.07
N LYS A 213 26.12 -52.62 -7.21
CA LYS A 213 25.07 -52.39 -6.17
C LYS A 213 25.46 -51.61 -4.88
N SER A 214 24.89 -50.43 -4.60
CA SER A 214 23.47 -50.14 -4.27
C SER A 214 22.94 -50.76 -2.97
N LYS A 215 22.62 -49.90 -1.98
CA LYS A 215 21.43 -50.02 -1.11
C LYS A 215 21.14 -48.76 -0.29
N ALA A 216 19.87 -48.59 0.09
CA ALA A 216 19.40 -47.76 1.20
C ALA A 216 18.98 -48.67 2.39
N PRO A 217 18.94 -48.12 3.62
CA PRO A 217 17.72 -48.04 4.45
C PRO A 217 17.46 -46.57 4.89
N THR A 218 16.30 -46.04 5.29
CA THR A 218 15.07 -46.49 6.01
C THR A 218 15.15 -46.58 7.55
N SER A 219 14.67 -45.51 8.19
CA SER A 219 13.71 -45.47 9.32
C SER A 219 14.09 -45.89 10.75
N SER A 220 13.59 -45.09 11.72
CA SER A 220 13.30 -45.41 13.14
C SER A 220 14.51 -45.63 14.08
N ASP A 221 14.44 -45.44 15.41
CA ASP A 221 13.30 -45.14 16.33
C ASP A 221 13.70 -44.16 17.48
N GLU A 222 12.77 -43.88 18.41
CA GLU A 222 12.86 -43.44 19.85
C GLU A 222 14.20 -42.90 20.47
N THR A 223 14.29 -42.02 21.49
CA THR A 223 13.47 -41.04 22.27
C THR A 223 14.51 -40.10 22.99
N THR A 224 14.43 -39.39 24.14
CA THR A 224 13.49 -39.16 25.27
C THR A 224 13.89 -37.86 26.03
N SER A 225 12.95 -37.15 26.68
CA SER A 225 13.19 -36.06 27.68
C SER A 225 13.95 -34.80 27.22
N SER A 226 13.86 -33.60 27.83
CA SER A 226 13.11 -33.11 29.02
C SER A 226 12.54 -31.70 28.79
N SER A 227 11.61 -31.25 29.63
CA SER A 227 11.03 -29.89 29.64
C SER A 227 11.85 -28.86 30.47
N PRO A 228 11.54 -27.54 30.41
CA PRO A 228 12.48 -26.47 30.80
C PRO A 228 12.34 -25.99 32.26
N PRO A 229 13.34 -25.24 32.78
CA PRO A 229 13.18 -24.41 33.97
C PRO A 229 12.41 -23.11 33.66
N VAL A 230 11.71 -22.59 34.67
CA VAL A 230 11.03 -21.27 34.72
C VAL A 230 11.64 -20.45 35.90
N PRO A 231 11.29 -19.17 36.15
CA PRO A 231 12.25 -18.18 36.62
C PRO A 231 12.33 -17.99 38.15
N ASP A 232 13.38 -17.30 38.61
CA ASP A 232 13.51 -16.78 39.97
C ASP A 232 12.50 -15.66 40.30
N GLU A 233 12.14 -15.55 41.58
CA GLU A 233 11.04 -14.73 42.11
C GLU A 233 11.47 -13.84 43.30
N ALA A 234 11.27 -12.53 43.17
CA ALA A 234 11.08 -11.52 44.23
C ALA A 234 10.74 -10.18 43.50
N GLY A 235 9.68 -9.43 43.79
CA GLY A 235 9.25 -8.85 45.08
C GLY A 235 9.35 -7.31 44.93
N SER A 236 8.42 -6.46 45.37
CA SER A 236 7.27 -6.63 46.26
C SER A 236 6.09 -5.70 45.89
N SER A 237 5.00 -5.76 46.67
CA SER A 237 3.70 -5.08 46.49
C SER A 237 3.72 -3.56 46.79
N THR A 238 2.76 -2.78 46.25
CA THR A 238 1.85 -1.87 47.01
C THR A 238 0.82 -1.17 46.08
N ALA A 239 -0.42 -1.02 46.56
CA ALA A 239 -1.49 -0.13 46.04
C ALA A 239 -2.58 0.05 47.14
N PRO A 240 -3.56 0.99 47.07
CA PRO A 240 -3.74 2.18 46.21
C PRO A 240 -4.11 3.48 47.02
N ALA A 241 -4.59 4.53 46.32
CA ALA A 241 -5.38 5.69 46.82
C ALA A 241 -4.62 6.79 47.63
N PRO A 242 -5.20 7.99 47.88
CA PRO A 242 -6.51 8.54 47.46
C PRO A 242 -6.41 9.85 46.61
N ALA A 243 -7.55 10.53 46.40
CA ALA A 243 -7.65 11.80 45.67
C ALA A 243 -8.18 12.96 46.55
N PRO A 244 -7.88 14.21 46.17
CA PRO A 244 -8.76 15.36 46.36
C PRO A 244 -9.15 15.95 44.99
N ALA A 245 -10.20 16.73 44.75
CA ALA A 245 -11.44 17.16 45.39
C ALA A 245 -12.01 18.23 44.41
N PRO A 246 -13.33 18.48 44.31
CA PRO A 246 -13.88 19.31 43.23
C PRO A 246 -13.88 20.82 43.53
N SER A 247 -13.70 21.63 42.48
CA SER A 247 -14.07 23.07 42.46
C SER A 247 -15.44 23.26 41.80
N ALA A 248 -16.19 24.28 42.23
CA ALA A 248 -17.62 24.39 41.99
C ALA A 248 -18.04 25.58 41.08
N ALA A 249 -19.32 25.55 40.67
CA ALA A 249 -20.04 26.54 39.86
C ALA A 249 -19.60 26.65 38.38
N SER A 250 -20.47 27.03 37.43
CA SER A 250 -21.80 27.64 37.59
C SER A 250 -22.93 26.95 36.80
N ARG A 251 -24.15 27.46 37.00
CA ARG A 251 -25.44 26.85 36.64
C ARG A 251 -26.16 27.66 35.54
N VAL A 252 -26.48 27.01 34.42
CA VAL A 252 -27.57 27.43 33.50
C VAL A 252 -28.34 26.19 33.05
N GLU A 253 -29.65 26.34 32.90
CA GLU A 253 -30.64 25.32 32.53
C GLU A 253 -31.53 25.90 31.41
N MET A 254 -32.29 25.07 30.70
CA MET A 254 -33.10 25.44 29.50
C MET A 254 -32.26 25.74 28.23
N ALA A 255 -32.78 25.62 27.00
CA ALA A 255 -34.17 25.41 26.58
C ALA A 255 -34.32 24.36 25.44
N VAL A 256 -35.56 23.94 25.21
CA VAL A 256 -35.97 22.97 24.16
C VAL A 256 -36.31 23.68 22.84
N GLY A 257 -35.90 23.07 21.71
CA GLY A 257 -36.45 23.27 20.35
C GLY A 257 -36.10 22.05 19.50
N ALA A 258 -37.02 21.36 18.82
CA ALA A 258 -37.79 21.84 17.65
C ALA A 258 -36.85 22.46 16.59
N GLY A 259 -36.49 21.81 15.48
CA GLY A 259 -36.92 20.53 14.91
C GLY A 259 -37.61 20.73 13.55
N VAL A 260 -37.10 20.08 12.50
CA VAL A 260 -37.70 20.01 11.15
C VAL A 260 -37.28 18.68 10.51
N MET A 261 -38.24 17.94 9.95
CA MET A 261 -38.01 16.78 9.07
C MET A 261 -38.50 17.17 7.67
N ILE A 262 -37.60 17.18 6.67
CA ILE A 262 -37.98 17.34 5.26
C ILE A 262 -37.82 15.98 4.58
N GLY A 263 -38.91 15.22 4.52
CA GLY A 263 -39.00 14.06 3.66
C GLY A 263 -39.28 14.51 2.22
N LEU A 264 -38.54 13.96 1.25
CA LEU A 264 -38.75 14.23 -0.17
C LEU A 264 -39.03 12.90 -0.88
N ALA A 265 -40.28 12.46 -0.81
CA ALA A 265 -40.80 11.39 -1.65
C ALA A 265 -41.30 12.00 -2.97
N SER A 266 -41.07 11.32 -4.09
CA SER A 266 -41.66 11.66 -5.38
C SER A 266 -41.99 10.38 -6.12
N LEU A 267 -43.29 10.09 -6.25
CA LEU A 267 -43.78 9.07 -7.16
C LEU A 267 -43.61 9.58 -8.59
N LEU A 268 -43.32 8.67 -9.51
CA LEU A 268 -43.70 8.85 -10.91
C LEU A 268 -44.13 7.49 -11.47
N VAL A 269 -45.41 7.40 -11.82
CA VAL A 269 -46.01 6.32 -12.61
C VAL A 269 -46.63 7.00 -13.82
N ALA A 270 -46.16 6.60 -15.00
CA ALA A 270 -46.72 6.88 -16.32
C ALA A 270 -46.22 5.79 -17.27
#